data_AF-A0A1J3E244-F1
#
_entry.id   AF-A0A1J3E244-F1
#
_cell.length_a   1.000
_cell.length_b   1.000
_cell.length_c   1.000
_cell.angle_alpha   90.00
_cell.angle_beta   90.00
_cell.angle_gamma   90.00
#
_symmetry.space_group_name_H-M   'P 1'
#
loop_
_entity.id
_entity.type
_entity.pdbx_description
1 polymer ?
#
loop_
_entity_poly.entity_id
_entity_poly.type
_entity_poly.pdbx_seq_one_letter_code
_entity_poly.pdbx_strand_id
1 'polypeptide(L)' 'VENLVTYAWRMWRDGTPLELVDPTISEKCQTEEVTRCIHIALLCVQHDPTDRPDMSTVDVMLTRNSLKLPRPQTPGFF' A
#
# COMPACT_ATOMS: atom_id res chain seq x y z
N VAL A 1 13.93 -15.02 -2.11
CA VAL A 1 12.55 -15.52 -2.15
C VAL A 1 11.67 -14.32 -2.46
N GLU A 2 10.93 -14.34 -3.56
CA GLU A 2 10.02 -13.25 -3.91
C GLU A 2 8.67 -13.53 -3.25
N ASN A 3 8.33 -12.75 -2.23
CA ASN A 3 7.01 -12.82 -1.57
C ASN A 3 6.11 -11.68 -2.08
N LEU A 4 4.82 -11.75 -1.76
CA LEU A 4 3.83 -10.77 -2.22
C LEU A 4 4.21 -9.32 -1.83
N VAL A 5 4.74 -9.12 -0.62
CA VAL A 5 5.15 -7.79 -0.13
C VAL A 5 6.30 -7.23 -0.96
N THR A 6 7.29 -8.06 -1.28
CA THR A 6 8.44 -7.68 -2.12
C THR A 6 8.01 -7.34 -3.55
N TYR A 7 7.10 -8.15 -4.11
CA TYR A 7 6.51 -7.90 -5.42
C TYR A 7 5.72 -6.58 -5.44
N ALA A 8 4.84 -6.38 -4.45
CA ALA A 8 4.03 -5.17 -4.33
C ALA A 8 4.87 -3.90 -4.16
N TRP A 9 5.93 -3.96 -3.34
CA TRP A 9 6.87 -2.87 -3.18
C TRP A 9 7.57 -2.49 -4.49
N ARG A 10 8.00 -3.48 -5.28
CA ARG A 10 8.62 -3.23 -6.59
C ARG A 10 7.66 -2.52 -7.53
N MET A 11 6.44 -3.04 -7.68
CA MET A 11 5.41 -2.42 -8.53
C MET A 11 5.09 -0.99 -8.10
N TRP A 12 4.92 -0.76 -6.79
CA TRP A 12 4.68 0.59 -6.27
C TRP A 12 5.87 1.54 -6.52
N ARG A 13 7.10 1.08 -6.27
CA ARG A 13 8.33 1.87 -6.49
C ARG A 13 8.53 2.21 -7.97
N ASP A 14 8.23 1.27 -8.86
CA ASP A 14 8.43 1.40 -10.30
C ASP A 14 7.27 2.16 -10.99
N GLY A 15 6.26 2.57 -10.22
CA GLY A 15 5.14 3.38 -10.72
C GLY A 15 4.02 2.58 -11.39
N THR A 16 3.98 1.26 -11.19
CA THR A 16 3.00 0.33 -11.75
C THR A 16 2.14 -0.39 -10.69
N PRO A 17 1.66 0.27 -9.61
CA PRO A 17 0.94 -0.42 -8.52
C PRO A 17 -0.34 -1.11 -8.98
N LEU A 18 -0.96 -0.67 -10.08
CA LEU A 18 -2.19 -1.27 -10.61
C LEU A 18 -1.99 -2.66 -11.21
N GLU A 19 -0.75 -3.08 -11.48
CA GLU A 19 -0.44 -4.47 -11.88
C GLU A 19 -0.70 -5.48 -10.74
N LEU A 20 -0.91 -5.00 -9.51
CA LEU A 20 -1.31 -5.82 -8.37
C LEU A 20 -2.81 -6.13 -8.33
N VAL A 21 -3.63 -5.45 -9.13
CA VAL A 21 -5.08 -5.59 -9.09
C VAL A 21 -5.50 -6.87 -9.77
N ASP A 22 -6.33 -7.65 -9.09
CA ASP A 22 -6.92 -8.85 -9.69
C ASP A 22 -7.76 -8.46 -10.92
N PRO A 23 -7.49 -9.05 -12.11
CA PRO A 23 -8.23 -8.74 -13.33
C PRO A 23 -9.75 -8.93 -13.23
N THR A 24 -10.23 -9.77 -12.31
CA THR A 24 -11.66 -10.02 -12.10
C THR A 24 -12.40 -8.86 -11.43
N ILE A 25 -11.66 -7.95 -10.78
CA ILE A 25 -12.21 -6.77 -10.11
C ILE A 25 -11.70 -5.45 -10.71
N SER A 26 -10.74 -5.48 -11.63
CA SER A 26 -10.08 -4.27 -12.15
C SER A 26 -11.03 -3.24 -12.74
N GLU A 27 -12.11 -3.67 -13.39
CA GLU A 27 -13.12 -2.77 -13.96
C GLU A 27 -14.07 -2.15 -12.92
N LYS A 28 -14.14 -2.73 -11.72
CA LYS A 28 -15.04 -2.30 -10.64
C LYS A 28 -14.36 -1.37 -9.64
N CYS A 29 -13.04 -1.30 -9.66
CA CYS A 29 -12.27 -0.55 -8.69
C CYS A 29 -11.95 0.86 -9.19
N GLN A 30 -12.04 1.84 -8.29
CA GLN A 30 -11.52 3.18 -8.57
C GLN A 30 -10.00 3.18 -8.44
N THR A 31 -9.30 3.58 -9.49
CA THR A 31 -7.82 3.62 -9.54
C THR A 31 -7.20 4.36 -8.36
N GLU A 32 -7.80 5.48 -7.94
CA GLU A 32 -7.33 6.28 -6.81
C GLU A 32 -7.46 5.53 -5.48
N GLU A 33 -8.59 4.87 -5.24
CA GLU A 33 -8.83 4.08 -4.03
C GLU A 33 -7.87 2.90 -3.95
N VAL A 34 -7.68 2.17 -5.06
CA VAL A 34 -6.73 1.05 -5.12
C VAL A 34 -5.30 1.52 -4.84
N THR A 35 -4.87 2.58 -5.52
CA THR A 35 -3.50 3.12 -5.35
C THR A 35 -3.29 3.56 -3.90
N ARG A 36 -4.29 4.20 -3.29
CA ARG A 36 -4.27 4.60 -1.88
C ARG A 36 -4.22 3.39 -0.96
N CYS A 37 -5.02 2.35 -1.20
CA CYS A 37 -5.02 1.11 -0.42
C CYS A 37 -3.66 0.40 -0.47
N ILE A 38 -3.05 0.28 -1.66
CA ILE A 38 -1.70 -0.29 -1.81
C ILE A 38 -0.68 0.53 -1.03
N HIS A 39 -0.75 1.86 -1.12
CA HIS A 39 0.13 2.76 -0.39
C HIS A 39 0.02 2.59 1.13
N ILE A 40 -1.21 2.52 1.67
CA ILE A 40 -1.46 2.28 3.10
C ILE A 40 -0.97 0.90 3.51
N ALA A 41 -1.23 -0.14 2.70
CA ALA A 41 -0.76 -1.49 2.98
C ALA A 41 0.77 -1.55 3.09
N LEU A 42 1.50 -0.81 2.25
CA LEU A 42 2.96 -0.69 2.32
C LEU A 42 3.43 0.06 3.58
N LEU A 43 2.67 1.02 4.11
CA LEU A 43 2.96 1.64 5.41
C LEU A 43 2.77 0.64 6.57
N CYS A 44 1.85 -0.32 6.46
CA CYS A 44 1.62 -1.31 7.50
C CYS A 44 2.74 -2.37 7.62
N VAL A 45 3.58 -2.52 6.60
CA VAL A 45 4.62 -3.56 6.52
C VAL A 45 6.04 -2.98 6.50
N GLN A 46 6.23 -1.77 7.01
CA GLN A 46 7.54 -1.13 7.12
C GLN A 46 8.55 -2.00 7.88
N HIS A 47 9.83 -1.90 7.49
CA HIS A 47 10.90 -2.66 8.13
C HIS A 47 10.99 -2.36 9.62
N ASP A 48 11.12 -1.08 9.96
CA ASP A 48 11.05 -0.63 11.35
C ASP A 48 9.60 -0.73 11.87
N PRO A 49 9.34 -1.50 12.94
CA PRO A 49 8.02 -1.56 13.55
C PRO A 49 7.48 -0.21 14.02
N THR A 50 8.36 0.73 14.37
CA THR A 50 7.97 2.08 14.84
C THR A 50 7.47 2.99 13.72
N ASP A 51 7.79 2.68 12.46
CA ASP A 51 7.29 3.39 11.27
C ASP A 51 5.90 2.91 10.84
N ARG A 52 5.37 1.83 11.44
CA ARG A 52 4.06 1.26 11.09
C ARG A 52 2.94 2.06 11.75
N PRO A 53 1.88 2.43 11.01
CA PRO A 53 0.74 3.12 11.60
C PRO A 53 -0.02 2.19 12.55
N ASP A 54 -0.56 2.74 13.64
CA ASP A 54 -1.55 2.04 14.45
C ASP A 54 -2.89 1.90 13.70
N MET A 55 -3.76 1.01 14.18
CA MET A 55 -5.04 0.73 13.52
C MET A 55 -5.98 1.95 13.46
N SER A 56 -5.92 2.85 14.45
CA SER A 56 -6.69 4.10 14.42
C SER A 56 -6.22 5.05 13.31
N THR A 57 -4.91 5.10 13.08
CA THR A 57 -4.30 5.89 12.02
C THR A 57 -4.68 5.31 10.66
N VAL A 58 -4.66 3.98 10.51
CA VAL A 58 -5.12 3.30 9.29
C VAL A 58 -6.58 3.63 8.99
N ASP A 59 -7.47 3.61 9.99
CA ASP A 59 -8.89 3.99 9.81
C ASP A 59 -9.04 5.43 9.29
N VAL A 60 -8.29 6.37 9.87
CA VAL A 60 -8.27 7.77 9.40
C VAL A 60 -7.71 7.87 7.97
N MET A 61 -6.67 7.12 7.65
CA MET A 61 -6.08 7.08 6.30
C MET A 61 -7.07 6.53 5.26
N LEU A 62 -7.85 5.51 5.60
CA LEU A 62 -8.83 4.90 4.71
C LEU A 62 -10.08 5.77 4.53
N THR A 63 -10.53 6.46 5.57
CA THR A 63 -11.78 7.24 5.55
C THR A 63 -11.60 8.68 5.08
N ARG A 64 -10.40 9.27 5.23
CA ARG A 64 -10.11 10.65 4.83
C ARG A 64 -9.24 10.71 3.58
N ASN A 65 -9.87 10.66 2.42
CA ASN A 65 -9.18 10.69 1.11
C ASN A 65 -8.29 11.94 0.90
N SER A 66 -8.63 13.08 1.54
CA SER A 66 -7.83 14.31 1.47
C SER A 66 -6.56 14.29 2.33
N LEU A 67 -6.39 13.30 3.19
CA LEU A 67 -5.21 13.17 4.04
C LEU A 67 -3.99 12.82 3.18
N LYS A 68 -2.95 13.65 3.28
CA LYS A 68 -1.62 13.35 2.71
C LYS A 68 -0.96 12.25 3.51
N LEU A 69 -0.59 11.17 2.83
CA LEU A 69 0.05 10.01 3.43
C LEU A 69 1.58 10.16 3.36
N PRO A 70 2.32 9.68 4.38
CA PRO A 70 3.78 9.60 4.31
C PRO A 70 4.21 8.66 3.19
N ARG A 71 5.42 8.83 2.66
CA ARG A 71 5.96 7.94 1.63
C ARG A 71 6.39 6.60 2.28
N PRO A 72 5.89 5.45 1.80
CA PRO A 72 6.35 4.14 2.22
C PRO A 72 7.86 4.00 2.00
N GLN A 73 8.55 3.42 2.98
CA GLN A 73 9.94 2.96 2.85
C GLN A 73 9.96 1.45 2.60
N THR A 74 11.18 0.91 2.48
CA THR A 74 11.40 -0.50 2.18
C THR A 74 10.72 -1.39 3.24
N PRO A 75 9.91 -2.39 2.83
CA PRO A 75 9.23 -3.27 3.76
C PRO A 75 10.17 -4.12 4.62
N GLY A 76 9.65 -4.62 5.74
CA GLY A 76 10.29 -5.64 6.55
C GLY A 76 10.27 -6.99 5.84
N PHE A 77 11.44 -7.49 5.45
CA PHE A 77 11.57 -8.83 4.92
C PHE A 77 11.42 -9.88 6.04
N PHE A 78 10.58 -10.89 5.80
CA PHE A 78 10.59 -12.18 6.49
C PHE A 78 10.71 -13.27 5.43
#